data_AF-A0A841PCE9-F1
#
_entry.id   AF-A0A841PCE9-F1
#
_cell.length_a   1.000
_cell.length_b   1.000
_cell.length_c   1.000
_cell.angle_alpha   90.00
_cell.angle_beta   90.00
_cell.angle_gamma   90.00
#
_symmetry.space_group_name_H-M   'P 1'
#
loop_
_entity.id
_entity.type
_entity.pdbx_description
1 polymer ?
#
loop_
_entity_poly.entity_id
_entity_poly.type
_entity_poly.pdbx_seq_one_letter_code
_entity_poly.pdbx_strand_id
1 'polypeptide(L)'
;MATAKHVLKRILMMLAGYLVSVLVGLIAVVAIYAALSALPNASAYFDVMGVSPIAVLVVPPLGMFVYFLTIVVTALQTLIFALIAELFSLRNVLLHMLFGAAAAAGGFFLIWPSSAEDMDPERWADIGIIAAAGLVAGLVYWLIAGRDAGFRRPLFER
;
A
#
# COMPACT_ATOMS: atom_id res chain seq x y z
N MET A 1 22.24 25.44 -6.92
CA MET A 1 21.30 24.83 -7.92
C MET A 1 21.34 23.30 -7.94
N ALA A 2 22.51 22.66 -7.88
CA ALA A 2 22.63 21.20 -7.98
C ALA A 2 21.94 20.41 -6.84
N THR A 3 21.94 20.94 -5.62
CA THR A 3 21.29 20.36 -4.44
C THR A 3 19.76 20.47 -4.51
N ALA A 4 19.24 21.66 -4.86
CA ALA A 4 17.80 21.89 -5.02
C ALA A 4 17.17 20.98 -6.09
N LYS A 5 17.85 20.82 -7.23
CA LYS A 5 17.42 19.88 -8.29
C LYS A 5 17.37 18.43 -7.80
N HIS A 6 18.34 18.03 -6.97
CA HIS A 6 18.39 16.67 -6.42
C HIS A 6 17.26 16.44 -5.42
N VAL A 7 17.04 17.36 -4.47
CA VAL A 7 15.95 17.27 -3.49
C VAL A 7 14.59 17.23 -4.19
N LEU A 8 14.37 18.10 -5.19
CA LEU A 8 13.13 18.08 -5.97
C LEU A 8 12.91 16.74 -6.67
N LYS A 9 13.96 16.16 -7.29
CA LYS A 9 13.89 14.83 -7.90
C LYS A 9 13.47 13.77 -6.87
N ARG A 10 14.06 13.80 -5.66
CA ARG A 10 13.71 12.85 -4.59
C ARG A 10 12.25 12.99 -4.17
N ILE A 11 11.77 14.22 -3.99
CA ILE A 11 10.36 14.50 -3.66
C ILE A 11 9.42 13.94 -4.74
N LEU A 12 9.71 14.21 -6.02
CA LEU A 12 8.89 13.69 -7.11
C LEU A 12 8.91 12.15 -7.18
N MET A 13 10.06 11.52 -6.95
CA MET A 13 10.18 10.05 -6.90
C MET A 13 9.40 9.46 -5.73
N MET A 14 9.42 10.10 -4.55
CA MET A 14 8.62 9.68 -3.41
C MET A 14 7.13 9.76 -3.69
N LEU A 15 6.67 10.88 -4.28
CA LEU A 15 5.25 11.07 -4.63
C LEU A 15 4.80 10.09 -5.71
N ALA A 16 5.58 9.93 -6.78
CA ALA A 16 5.29 8.97 -7.84
C ALA A 16 5.30 7.53 -7.31
N GLY A 17 6.31 7.18 -6.51
CA GLY A 17 6.42 5.88 -5.87
C GLY A 17 5.21 5.58 -5.00
N TYR A 18 4.76 6.54 -4.20
CA TYR A 18 3.56 6.40 -3.39
C TYR A 18 2.30 6.15 -4.22
N LEU A 19 2.01 6.99 -5.22
CA LEU A 19 0.81 6.85 -6.06
C LEU A 19 0.79 5.49 -6.79
N VAL A 20 1.92 5.10 -7.38
CA VAL A 20 2.05 3.81 -8.06
C VAL A 20 1.87 2.66 -7.07
N SER A 21 2.41 2.76 -5.86
CA SER A 21 2.31 1.71 -4.86
C SER A 21 0.89 1.52 -4.34
N VAL A 22 0.15 2.61 -4.12
CA VAL A 22 -1.26 2.53 -3.73
C VAL A 22 -2.07 1.85 -4.84
N LEU A 23 -1.86 2.25 -6.10
CA LEU A 23 -2.55 1.65 -7.24
C LEU A 23 -2.26 0.15 -7.35
N VAL A 24 -0.97 -0.24 -7.27
CA VAL A 24 -0.57 -1.65 -7.33
C VAL A 24 -1.10 -2.43 -6.12
N GLY A 25 -1.14 -1.82 -4.93
CA GLY A 25 -1.76 -2.41 -3.75
C GLY A 25 -3.24 -2.72 -3.95
N LEU A 26 -4.01 -1.80 -4.53
CA LEU A 26 -5.43 -2.05 -4.82
C LEU A 26 -5.62 -3.12 -5.90
N ILE A 27 -4.77 -3.13 -6.93
CA ILE A 27 -4.75 -4.20 -7.93
C ILE A 27 -4.43 -5.54 -7.25
N ALA A 28 -3.50 -5.57 -6.31
CA ALA A 28 -3.15 -6.76 -5.55
C ALA A 28 -4.33 -7.26 -4.70
N VAL A 29 -5.09 -6.37 -4.04
CA VAL A 29 -6.33 -6.75 -3.34
C VAL A 29 -7.28 -7.48 -4.29
N VAL A 30 -7.59 -6.87 -5.44
CA VAL A 30 -8.50 -7.47 -6.44
C VAL A 30 -7.96 -8.81 -6.95
N ALA A 31 -6.66 -8.87 -7.26
CA ALA A 31 -6.03 -10.09 -7.78
C ALA A 31 -6.04 -11.22 -6.74
N ILE A 32 -5.76 -10.93 -5.47
CA ILE A 32 -5.77 -11.92 -4.39
C ILE A 32 -7.19 -12.44 -4.18
N TYR A 33 -8.19 -11.57 -4.08
CA TYR A 33 -9.57 -12.03 -3.96
C TYR A 33 -10.01 -12.87 -5.17
N ALA A 34 -9.70 -12.43 -6.39
CA ALA A 34 -10.04 -13.19 -7.60
C ALA A 34 -9.39 -14.58 -7.61
N ALA A 35 -8.14 -14.69 -7.16
CA ALA A 35 -7.45 -15.97 -7.02
C ALA A 35 -8.10 -16.85 -5.94
N LEU A 36 -8.50 -16.28 -4.81
CA LEU A 36 -9.18 -17.01 -3.73
C LEU A 36 -10.59 -17.47 -4.14
N SER A 37 -11.33 -16.66 -4.90
CA SER A 37 -12.64 -17.05 -5.45
C SER A 37 -12.60 -18.24 -6.42
N ALA A 38 -11.42 -18.55 -6.99
CA ALA A 38 -11.25 -19.72 -7.84
C ALA A 38 -11.08 -21.03 -7.06
N LEU A 39 -10.97 -20.97 -5.72
CA LEU A 39 -10.82 -22.17 -4.89
C LEU A 39 -12.16 -22.91 -4.70
N PRO A 40 -12.14 -24.26 -4.58
CA PRO A 40 -13.33 -25.02 -4.24
C PRO A 40 -13.91 -24.57 -2.89
N ASN A 41 -15.23 -24.35 -2.82
CA ASN A 41 -15.94 -23.83 -1.64
C ASN A 41 -15.51 -22.43 -1.17
N ALA A 42 -14.87 -21.63 -2.03
CA ALA A 42 -14.62 -20.23 -1.72
C ALA A 42 -15.92 -19.46 -1.54
N SER A 43 -15.94 -18.49 -0.64
CA SER A 43 -17.02 -17.53 -0.57
C SER A 43 -17.09 -16.73 -1.87
N ALA A 44 -18.29 -16.27 -2.20
CA ALA A 44 -18.58 -15.59 -3.46
C ALA A 44 -18.07 -14.14 -3.44
N TYR A 45 -16.76 -13.92 -3.25
CA TYR A 45 -16.16 -12.58 -3.26
C TYR A 45 -16.35 -11.88 -4.62
N PHE A 46 -16.36 -12.65 -5.70
CA PHE A 46 -16.60 -12.20 -7.07
C PHE A 46 -17.62 -13.12 -7.74
N ASP A 47 -18.90 -12.98 -7.41
CA ASP A 47 -19.95 -13.70 -8.16
C ASP A 47 -20.05 -13.11 -9.58
N VAL A 48 -19.51 -13.87 -10.55
CA VAL A 48 -19.44 -13.47 -11.97
C VAL A 48 -20.84 -13.32 -12.58
N MET A 49 -21.86 -13.99 -12.02
CA MET A 49 -23.26 -13.79 -12.44
C MET A 49 -23.85 -12.45 -11.96
N GLY A 50 -23.21 -11.78 -10.99
CA GLY A 50 -23.63 -10.48 -10.44
C GLY A 50 -23.00 -9.25 -11.09
N VAL A 51 -21.98 -9.42 -11.94
CA VAL A 51 -21.32 -8.30 -12.65
C VAL A 51 -22.19 -7.84 -13.81
N SER A 52 -23.28 -7.15 -13.48
CA SER A 52 -24.16 -6.51 -14.46
C SER A 52 -23.44 -5.38 -15.22
N PRO A 53 -23.95 -4.94 -16.39
CA PRO A 53 -23.43 -3.74 -17.07
C PRO A 53 -23.36 -2.50 -16.15
N ILE A 54 -24.25 -2.42 -15.15
CA ILE A 54 -24.23 -1.37 -14.13
C ILE A 54 -23.03 -1.55 -13.19
N ALA A 55 -22.70 -2.77 -12.79
CA ALA A 55 -21.49 -3.04 -12.00
C ALA A 55 -20.23 -2.61 -12.75
N VAL A 56 -20.14 -2.82 -14.07
CA VAL A 56 -19.01 -2.34 -14.90
C VAL A 56 -18.92 -0.81 -14.94
N LEU A 57 -20.03 -0.09 -14.81
CA LEU A 57 -20.04 1.37 -14.73
C LEU A 57 -19.77 1.90 -13.32
N VAL A 58 -20.07 1.14 -12.27
CA VAL A 58 -19.88 1.53 -10.87
C VAL A 58 -18.49 1.12 -10.36
N VAL A 59 -17.94 0.00 -10.81
CA VAL A 59 -16.64 -0.53 -10.37
C VAL A 59 -15.48 0.42 -10.65
N PRO A 60 -15.34 1.07 -11.83
CA PRO A 60 -14.27 2.03 -12.05
C PRO A 60 -14.39 3.29 -11.19
N PRO A 61 -15.54 3.99 -11.10
CA PRO A 61 -15.72 5.10 -10.16
C PRO A 61 -15.53 4.70 -8.70
N LEU A 62 -16.02 3.52 -8.29
CA LEU A 62 -15.85 3.01 -6.93
C LEU A 62 -14.38 2.69 -6.63
N GLY A 63 -13.66 2.06 -7.57
CA GLY A 63 -12.23 1.79 -7.46
C GLY A 63 -11.42 3.09 -7.36
N MET A 64 -11.78 4.11 -8.15
CA MET A 64 -11.18 5.45 -8.03
C MET A 64 -11.51 6.11 -6.70
N PHE A 65 -12.74 5.96 -6.19
CA PHE A 65 -13.12 6.45 -4.88
C PHE A 65 -12.30 5.79 -3.77
N VAL A 66 -12.16 4.47 -3.78
CA VAL A 66 -11.32 3.72 -2.83
C VAL A 66 -9.85 4.13 -2.95
N TYR A 67 -9.36 4.37 -4.17
CA TYR A 67 -8.01 4.90 -4.40
C TYR A 67 -7.80 6.27 -3.78
N PHE A 68 -8.71 7.22 -4.00
CA PHE A 68 -8.64 8.54 -3.38
C PHE A 68 -8.76 8.47 -1.85
N LEU A 69 -9.69 7.66 -1.33
CA LEU A 69 -9.85 7.47 0.10
C LEU A 69 -8.58 6.90 0.74
N THR A 70 -7.98 5.89 0.11
CA THR A 70 -6.71 5.32 0.56
C THR A 70 -5.62 6.38 0.58
N ILE A 71 -5.55 7.22 -0.47
CA ILE A 71 -4.59 8.32 -0.51
C ILE A 71 -4.82 9.31 0.64
N VAL A 72 -6.06 9.75 0.86
CA VAL A 72 -6.40 10.73 1.90
C VAL A 72 -6.03 10.22 3.29
N VAL A 73 -6.33 8.95 3.58
CA VAL A 73 -6.07 8.35 4.89
C VAL A 73 -4.60 8.03 5.11
N THR A 74 -3.84 7.70 4.05
CA THR A 74 -2.47 7.19 4.20
C THR A 74 -1.37 8.17 3.75
N ALA A 75 -1.70 9.28 3.09
CA ALA A 75 -0.70 10.20 2.54
C ALA A 75 0.17 10.84 3.62
N LEU A 76 -0.45 11.30 4.72
CA LEU A 76 0.29 11.98 5.78
C LEU A 76 1.28 11.03 6.47
N GLN A 77 0.82 9.84 6.89
CA GLN A 77 1.71 8.85 7.51
C GLN A 77 2.84 8.42 6.57
N THR A 78 2.53 8.21 5.29
CA THR A 78 3.52 7.78 4.29
C THR A 78 4.54 8.89 4.06
N LEU A 79 4.11 10.14 3.97
CA LEU A 79 5.00 11.29 3.84
C LEU A 79 5.94 11.40 5.04
N ILE A 80 5.45 11.22 6.26
CA ILE A 80 6.27 11.27 7.47
C ILE A 80 7.36 10.19 7.41
N PHE A 81 7.00 8.92 7.14
CA PHE A 81 7.99 7.84 7.06
C PHE A 81 8.97 8.01 5.90
N ALA A 82 8.50 8.50 4.75
CA ALA A 82 9.33 8.79 3.59
C ALA A 82 10.37 9.87 3.90
N LEU A 83 9.96 10.96 4.56
CA LEU A 83 10.87 12.03 4.97
C LEU A 83 11.91 11.53 5.98
N ILE A 84 11.51 10.70 6.95
CA ILE A 84 12.45 10.05 7.87
C ILE A 84 13.46 9.21 7.09
N ALA A 85 12.99 8.36 6.16
CA ALA A 85 13.87 7.53 5.34
C ALA A 85 14.87 8.37 4.51
N GLU A 86 14.44 9.49 3.93
CA GLU A 86 15.31 10.40 3.19
C GLU A 86 16.32 11.16 4.06
N LEU A 87 15.89 11.64 5.23
CA LEU A 87 16.74 12.39 6.15
C LEU A 87 17.87 11.54 6.70
N PHE A 88 17.57 10.28 7.04
CA PHE A 88 18.53 9.33 7.58
C PHE A 88 19.18 8.46 6.50
N SER A 89 18.81 8.63 5.21
CA SER A 89 19.30 7.79 4.10
C SER A 89 19.10 6.30 4.36
N LEU A 90 17.97 5.94 4.96
CA LEU A 90 17.62 4.55 5.23
C LEU A 90 17.29 3.91 3.88
N ARG A 91 18.13 3.00 3.40
CA ARG A 91 17.91 2.29 2.12
C ARG A 91 17.54 0.82 2.31
N ASN A 92 17.79 0.30 3.50
CA ASN A 92 17.60 -1.10 3.81
C ASN A 92 16.11 -1.47 3.69
N VAL A 93 15.83 -2.51 2.89
CA VAL A 93 14.49 -3.04 2.68
C VAL A 93 13.86 -3.53 3.98
N LEU A 94 14.65 -4.13 4.88
CA LEU A 94 14.17 -4.64 6.17
C LEU A 94 13.67 -3.51 7.07
N LEU A 95 14.33 -2.34 7.03
CA LEU A 95 13.87 -1.17 7.80
C LEU A 95 12.56 -0.62 7.25
N HIS A 96 12.39 -0.60 5.93
CA HIS A 96 11.12 -0.19 5.31
C HIS A 96 10.00 -1.17 5.63
N MET A 97 10.29 -2.48 5.55
CA MET A 97 9.36 -3.51 5.94
C MET A 97 9.01 -3.42 7.43
N LEU A 98 9.95 -3.08 8.31
CA LEU A 98 9.67 -2.87 9.74
C LEU A 98 8.72 -1.71 9.98
N PHE A 99 8.93 -0.56 9.34
CA PHE A 99 8.00 0.58 9.46
C PHE A 99 6.63 0.27 8.88
N GLY A 100 6.58 -0.41 7.73
CA GLY A 100 5.32 -0.88 7.14
C GLY A 100 4.59 -1.86 8.05
N ALA A 101 5.31 -2.82 8.64
CA ALA A 101 4.76 -3.78 9.58
C ALA A 101 4.26 -3.10 10.86
N ALA A 102 4.98 -2.11 11.38
CA ALA A 102 4.55 -1.33 12.55
C ALA A 102 3.27 -0.53 12.25
N ALA A 103 3.17 0.11 11.09
CA ALA A 103 1.98 0.83 10.67
C ALA A 103 0.78 -0.12 10.48
N ALA A 104 1.01 -1.28 9.85
CA ALA A 104 -0.02 -2.32 9.68
C ALA A 104 -0.48 -2.88 11.03
N ALA A 105 0.45 -3.20 11.93
CA ALA A 105 0.12 -3.67 13.28
C ALA A 105 -0.67 -2.63 14.08
N GLY A 106 -0.29 -1.35 13.98
CA GLY A 106 -1.02 -0.25 14.58
C GLY A 106 -2.45 -0.13 14.05
N GLY A 107 -2.61 -0.16 12.71
CA GLY A 107 -3.94 -0.14 12.08
C GLY A 107 -4.79 -1.35 12.49
N PHE A 108 -4.18 -2.53 12.55
CA PHE A 108 -4.84 -3.76 12.96
C PHE A 108 -5.25 -3.75 14.44
N PHE A 109 -4.43 -3.20 15.32
CA PHE A 109 -4.76 -3.05 16.74
C PHE A 109 -6.01 -2.17 16.94
N LEU A 110 -6.23 -1.16 16.09
CA LEU A 110 -7.41 -0.29 16.15
C LEU A 110 -8.72 -1.01 15.76
N ILE A 111 -8.64 -2.11 15.01
CA ILE A 111 -9.79 -2.89 14.54
C ILE A 111 -9.86 -4.27 15.20
N TRP A 112 -9.10 -4.49 16.28
CA TRP A 112 -9.06 -5.76 16.99
C TRP A 112 -10.43 -6.07 17.62
N PRO A 113 -10.95 -7.30 17.49
CA PRO A 113 -12.25 -7.66 18.05
C PRO A 113 -12.26 -7.58 19.57
N SER A 114 -13.30 -6.94 20.13
CA SER A 114 -13.49 -6.76 21.58
C SER A 114 -14.19 -7.93 22.26
N SER A 115 -14.85 -8.79 21.48
CA SER A 115 -15.59 -9.94 21.99
C SER A 115 -15.42 -11.18 21.09
N ALA A 116 -15.77 -12.35 21.62
CA ALA A 116 -15.75 -13.61 20.86
C ALA A 116 -16.83 -13.65 19.76
N GLU A 117 -17.92 -12.89 19.91
CA GLU A 117 -18.96 -12.74 18.89
C GLU A 117 -18.48 -11.87 17.71
N ASP A 118 -17.47 -11.02 17.92
CA ASP A 118 -16.84 -10.21 16.87
C ASP A 118 -15.80 -11.00 16.04
N MET A 119 -15.50 -12.26 16.40
CA MET A 119 -14.54 -13.10 15.69
C MET A 119 -15.21 -13.82 14.50
N ASP A 120 -15.49 -13.04 13.44
CA ASP A 120 -15.95 -13.57 12.15
C ASP A 120 -14.76 -14.07 11.30
N PRO A 121 -14.69 -15.36 10.93
CA PRO A 121 -13.65 -15.92 10.07
C PRO A 121 -13.48 -15.21 8.72
N GLU A 122 -14.55 -14.69 8.12
CA GLU A 122 -14.48 -13.99 6.83
C GLU A 122 -13.71 -12.68 6.97
N ARG A 123 -13.96 -11.95 8.05
CA ARG A 123 -13.25 -10.70 8.37
C ARG A 123 -11.75 -10.94 8.59
N TRP A 124 -11.35 -12.08 9.16
CA TRP A 124 -9.95 -12.44 9.31
C TRP A 124 -9.27 -12.75 7.96
N ALA A 125 -9.98 -13.38 7.04
CA ALA A 125 -9.50 -13.59 5.68
C ALA A 125 -9.29 -12.24 4.95
N ASP A 126 -10.25 -11.32 5.06
CA ASP A 126 -10.16 -9.98 4.47
C ASP A 126 -8.97 -9.19 5.00
N ILE A 127 -8.74 -9.23 6.31
CA ILE A 127 -7.55 -8.60 6.93
C ILE A 127 -6.26 -9.22 6.38
N GLY A 128 -6.21 -10.55 6.22
CA GLY A 128 -5.07 -11.23 5.62
C GLY A 128 -4.79 -10.80 4.18
N ILE A 129 -5.85 -10.62 3.37
CA ILE A 129 -5.77 -10.15 1.99
C ILE A 129 -5.25 -8.71 1.94
N ILE A 130 -5.79 -7.82 2.78
CA ILE A 130 -5.35 -6.43 2.89
C ILE A 130 -3.88 -6.36 3.32
N ALA A 131 -3.47 -7.18 4.29
CA ALA A 131 -2.08 -7.25 4.75
C ALA A 131 -1.14 -7.71 3.62
N ALA A 132 -1.51 -8.76 2.89
CA ALA A 132 -0.74 -9.26 1.75
C ALA A 132 -0.61 -8.22 0.63
N ALA A 133 -1.71 -7.54 0.29
CA ALA A 133 -1.70 -6.44 -0.68
C ALA A 133 -0.85 -5.24 -0.20
N GLY A 134 -0.90 -4.93 1.10
CA GLY A 134 -0.06 -3.91 1.73
C GLY A 134 1.43 -4.23 1.63
N LEU A 135 1.83 -5.50 1.78
CA LEU A 135 3.22 -5.93 1.55
C LEU A 135 3.65 -5.72 0.10
N VAL A 136 2.78 -6.05 -0.87
CA VAL A 136 3.05 -5.80 -2.29
C VAL A 136 3.22 -4.31 -2.55
N ALA A 137 2.32 -3.47 -2.04
CA ALA A 137 2.40 -2.01 -2.16
C ALA A 137 3.70 -1.47 -1.53
N GLY A 138 4.06 -1.91 -0.33
CA GLY A 138 5.28 -1.50 0.36
C GLY A 138 6.55 -1.90 -0.39
N LEU A 139 6.57 -3.10 -0.98
CA LEU A 139 7.68 -3.55 -1.82
C LEU A 139 7.83 -2.68 -3.07
N VAL A 140 6.73 -2.38 -3.76
CA VAL A 140 6.71 -1.52 -4.95
C VAL A 140 7.22 -0.11 -4.60
N TYR A 141 6.79 0.43 -3.45
CA TYR A 141 7.26 1.73 -2.98
C TYR A 141 8.77 1.72 -2.77
N TRP A 142 9.28 0.69 -2.10
CA TRP A 142 10.70 0.55 -1.85
C TRP A 142 11.51 0.44 -3.14
N LEU A 143 11.02 -0.31 -4.14
CA LEU A 143 11.67 -0.44 -5.45
C LEU A 143 11.75 0.88 -6.21
N ILE A 144 10.75 1.74 -6.10
CA ILE A 144 10.70 3.02 -6.82
C ILE A 144 11.47 4.12 -6.08
N ALA A 145 11.20 4.29 -4.79
CA ALA A 145 11.68 5.43 -4.01
C ALA A 145 12.65 5.02 -2.89
N GLY A 146 12.40 3.91 -2.20
CA GLY A 146 13.14 3.52 -0.99
C GLY A 146 14.59 3.08 -1.23
N ARG A 147 14.89 2.38 -2.32
CA ARG A 147 16.23 1.82 -2.61
C ARG A 147 17.33 2.89 -2.70
N ASP A 148 16.96 4.08 -3.17
CA ASP A 148 17.87 5.19 -3.44
C ASP A 148 17.67 6.34 -2.42
N ALA A 149 17.01 6.07 -1.29
CA ALA A 149 16.70 7.08 -0.27
C ALA A 149 17.97 7.77 0.28
N GLY A 150 17.85 9.08 0.48
CA GLY A 150 18.89 9.96 0.98
C GLY A 150 18.94 11.28 0.21
N PHE A 151 18.81 12.41 0.93
CA PHE A 151 19.08 13.74 0.36
C PHE A 151 20.57 14.05 0.22
N ARG A 152 21.44 13.29 0.90
CA ARG A 152 22.89 13.44 0.84
C ARG A 152 23.40 12.72 -0.41
N ARG A 153 24.05 13.46 -1.32
CA ARG A 153 24.81 12.86 -2.43
C ARG A 153 25.90 11.95 -1.84
N PRO A 154 26.24 10.82 -2.50
CA PRO A 154 27.48 10.12 -2.16
C PRO A 154 28.63 11.12 -2.30
N LEU A 155 29.43 11.29 -1.24
CA LEU A 155 30.57 12.22 -1.20
C LEU A 155 31.67 11.87 -2.23
N PHE A 156 31.55 10.76 -2.95
CA PHE A 156 32.57 10.16 -3.79
C PHE A 156 32.33 10.22 -5.31
N GLU A 157 31.27 10.86 -5.79
CA GLU A 157 31.18 11.19 -7.21
C GLU A 157 31.70 12.62 -7.43
N ARG A 158 33.03 12.72 -7.57
CA ARG A 158 33.72 13.82 -8.25
C ARG A 158 34.22 13.33 -9.59
#